data_AF-A0A819HJW9-F1
#
_entry.id   AF-A0A819HJW9-F1
#
_cell.length_a   1.000
_cell.length_b   1.000
_cell.length_c   1.000
_cell.angle_alpha   90.00
_cell.angle_beta   90.00
_cell.angle_gamma   90.00
#
_symmetry.space_group_name_H-M   'P 1'
#
loop_
_entity.id
_entity.type
_entity.pdbx_description
1 polymer ?
#
loop_
_entity_poly.entity_id
_entity_poly.type
_entity_poly.pdbx_seq_one_letter_code
_entity_poly.pdbx_strand_id
1 'polypeptide(L)' 'MYAAPWLCDNCGRANSITRYQCQQCRGINTYDLCDQCIVRAHMTHPNHTFELVQQAGNVASKPTWTVPSYS' A
#
# COMPACT_ATOMS: atom_id res chain seq x y z
N MET A 1 -10.49 14.16 8.56
CA MET A 1 -9.08 14.14 8.09
C MET A 1 -9.06 13.17 6.92
N TYR A 2 -8.96 13.66 5.69
CA TYR A 2 -9.03 12.80 4.50
C TYR A 2 -7.77 11.93 4.45
N ALA A 3 -7.94 10.61 4.26
CA ALA A 3 -6.81 9.72 4.01
C ALA A 3 -6.00 10.24 2.82
N ALA A 4 -4.66 10.24 2.94
CA ALA A 4 -3.80 10.65 1.83
C ALA A 4 -4.11 9.76 0.60
N PRO A 5 -4.26 10.34 -0.60
CA PRO A 5 -4.61 9.57 -1.77
C PRO A 5 -3.46 8.62 -2.15
N TRP A 6 -3.81 7.37 -2.45
CA TRP A 6 -2.86 6.37 -2.99
C TRP A 6 -3.34 5.92 -4.37
N LEU A 7 -2.41 5.46 -5.20
CA LEU A 7 -2.67 5.00 -6.57
C LEU A 7 -2.20 3.55 -6.71
N CYS A 8 -2.97 2.74 -7.43
CA CYS A 8 -2.53 1.42 -7.82
C CYS A 8 -1.48 1.51 -8.93
N ASP A 9 -0.28 1.00 -8.73
CA ASP A 9 0.82 1.06 -9.71
C ASP A 9 0.52 0.30 -11.00
N ASN A 10 -0.32 -0.73 -10.93
CA ASN A 10 -0.67 -1.55 -12.10
C ASN A 10 -1.79 -0.97 -12.98
N CYS A 11 -2.74 -0.20 -12.42
CA CYS A 11 -3.91 0.27 -13.18
C CYS A 11 -4.23 1.76 -13.03
N GLY A 12 -3.51 2.49 -12.17
CA GLY A 12 -3.71 3.92 -11.93
C GLY A 12 -4.97 4.28 -11.14
N ARG A 13 -5.76 3.31 -10.66
CA ARG A 13 -6.93 3.61 -9.81
C ARG A 13 -6.49 4.23 -8.49
N ALA A 14 -7.10 5.36 -8.14
CA ALA A 14 -6.91 6.00 -6.85
C ALA A 14 -7.90 5.45 -5.81
N ASN A 15 -7.47 5.41 -4.55
CA ASN A 15 -8.35 5.26 -3.38
C ASN A 15 -9.35 4.09 -3.48
N SER A 16 -8.90 2.93 -3.95
CA SER A 16 -9.74 1.73 -3.91
C SER A 16 -10.07 1.36 -2.47
N ILE A 17 -11.17 0.62 -2.32
CA ILE A 17 -11.65 0.11 -1.02
C ILE A 17 -10.54 -0.64 -0.29
N THR A 18 -9.73 -1.39 -1.04
CA THR A 18 -8.66 -2.24 -0.54
C THR A 18 -7.32 -1.79 -1.11
N ARG A 19 -6.31 -1.63 -0.26
CA ARG A 19 -4.92 -1.33 -0.65
C ARG A 19 -4.01 -2.46 -0.18
N TYR A 20 -3.26 -3.02 -1.11
CA TYR A 20 -2.22 -4.01 -0.85
C TYR A 20 -0.85 -3.39 -1.12
N GLN A 21 0.02 -3.37 -0.11
CA GLN A 21 1.36 -2.84 -0.25
C GLN A 21 2.37 -3.98 -0.27
N CYS A 22 3.31 -3.93 -1.22
CA CYS A 22 4.45 -4.84 -1.26
C CYS A 22 5.33 -4.69 -0.01
N GLN A 23 5.65 -5.80 0.67
CA GLN A 23 6.48 -5.80 1.88
C GLN A 23 7.95 -5.55 1.58
N GLN A 24 8.45 -6.13 0.49
CA GLN A 24 9.86 -6.06 0.09
C GLN A 24 10.23 -4.67 -0.44
N CYS A 25 9.27 -3.94 -1.00
CA CYS A 25 9.51 -2.62 -1.58
C CYS A 25 9.25 -1.46 -0.60
N ARG A 26 8.92 -1.73 0.67
CA ARG A 26 8.73 -0.69 1.69
C ARG A 26 10.06 0.04 1.95
N GLY A 27 10.26 1.16 1.28
CA GLY A 27 11.41 2.06 1.49
C GLY A 27 11.84 2.82 0.24
N ILE A 28 12.16 2.10 -0.84
CA ILE A 28 12.73 2.69 -2.07
C ILE A 28 11.63 3.10 -3.06
N ASN A 29 10.57 2.28 -3.19
CA ASN A 29 9.42 2.58 -4.05
C ASN A 29 8.21 1.80 -3.52
N THR A 30 7.23 2.48 -2.94
CA THR A 30 6.02 1.79 -2.45
C THR A 30 5.24 1.27 -3.63
N TYR A 31 5.19 -0.06 -3.79
CA TYR A 31 4.39 -0.71 -4.82
C TYR A 31 3.03 -1.12 -4.22
N ASP A 32 1.98 -0.41 -4.64
CA ASP A 32 0.62 -0.50 -4.15
C ASP A 32 -0.31 -1.10 -5.22
N LEU A 33 -1.13 -2.07 -4.82
CA LEU A 33 -2.11 -2.73 -5.67
C LEU A 33 -3.51 -2.63 -5.08
N CYS A 34 -4.52 -2.49 -5.95
CA CYS A 34 -5.92 -2.63 -5.57
C CYS A 34 -6.35 -4.10 -5.51
N ASP A 35 -7.56 -4.33 -5.00
CA ASP A 35 -8.27 -5.62 -4.94
C ASP A 35 -8.34 -6.35 -6.29
N GLN A 36 -8.41 -5.61 -7.40
CA GLN A 36 -8.45 -6.21 -8.74
C GLN A 36 -7.07 -6.56 -9.31
N CYS A 37 -6.02 -5.88 -8.84
CA CYS A 37 -4.67 -6.08 -9.38
C CYS A 37 -3.84 -7.07 -8.55
N ILE A 38 -4.18 -7.26 -7.26
CA ILE A 38 -3.50 -8.20 -6.38
C ILE A 38 -3.51 -9.64 -6.92
N VAL A 39 -4.57 -10.06 -7.61
CA VAL A 39 -4.67 -11.40 -8.22
C VAL A 39 -3.63 -11.62 -9.32
N ARG A 40 -3.13 -10.55 -9.94
CA ARG A 40 -2.07 -10.58 -10.98
C ARG A 40 -0.70 -10.22 -10.43
N ALA A 41 -0.57 -9.95 -9.12
CA ALA A 41 0.66 -9.51 -8.51
C ALA A 41 1.84 -10.44 -8.78
N HIS A 42 1.62 -11.75 -8.77
CA HIS A 42 2.65 -12.75 -9.08
C HIS A 42 3.18 -12.66 -10.52
N MET A 43 2.40 -12.11 -11.46
CA MET A 43 2.82 -11.89 -12.85
C MET A 43 3.42 -10.50 -13.06
N THR A 44 2.83 -9.46 -12.48
CA THR A 44 3.24 -8.06 -12.69
C THR A 44 4.35 -7.63 -11.75
N HIS A 45 4.51 -8.30 -10.62
CA HIS A 45 5.49 -8.02 -9.58
C HIS A 45 5.97 -9.33 -8.90
N PRO A 46 6.68 -10.20 -9.65
CA PRO A 46 7.03 -11.54 -9.20
C PRO A 46 8.00 -11.53 -8.01
N ASN A 47 8.01 -12.63 -7.25
CA ASN A 47 8.88 -12.88 -6.09
C ASN A 47 8.69 -11.95 -4.88
N HIS A 48 7.70 -11.07 -4.91
CA HIS A 48 7.35 -10.19 -3.79
C HIS A 48 6.01 -10.56 -3.16
N THR A 49 5.87 -10.24 -1.88
CA THR A 49 4.69 -10.53 -1.08
C THR A 49 3.96 -9.23 -0.74
N PHE A 50 2.64 -9.32 -0.69
CA PHE A 50 1.77 -8.18 -0.52
C PHE A 50 0.98 -8.32 0.77
N GLU A 51 0.86 -7.22 1.51
CA GLU A 51 0.05 -7.14 2.73
C GLU A 51 -1.10 -6.18 2.52
N LEU A 52 -2.25 -6.54 3.08
CA LEU A 52 -3.40 -5.67 3.17
C LEU A 52 -3.14 -4.53 4.16
N VAL A 53 -3.07 -3.29 3.67
CA VAL A 53 -2.81 -2.10 4.51
C VAL A 53 -4.03 -1.20 4.71
N GLN A 54 -5.05 -1.33 3.85
CA GLN A 54 -6.31 -0.58 3.96
C GLN A 54 -7.47 -1.44 3.46
N GLN A 55 -8.59 -1.46 4.18
CA GLN A 55 -9.86 -2.06 3.75
C GLN A 55 -11.02 -1.16 4.22
N ALA A 56 -12.07 -0.97 3.41
CA ALA A 56 -13.26 -0.21 3.81
C ALA A 56 -13.90 -0.87 5.03
N GLY A 57 -13.70 -0.25 6.20
CA GLY A 57 -14.14 -0.73 7.50
C GLY A 57 -13.06 -0.62 8.58
N ASN A 58 -11.78 -0.68 8.21
CA ASN A 58 -10.66 -0.55 9.14
C ASN A 58 -9.73 0.57 8.67
N VAL A 59 -10.07 1.80 9.08
CA VAL A 59 -9.07 2.87 9.11
C VAL A 59 -8.15 2.52 10.27
N ALA A 60 -7.13 1.70 10.01
CA ALA A 60 -6.04 1.48 10.95
C ALA A 60 -5.28 2.80 11.09
N SER A 61 -5.79 3.65 11.98
CA SER A 61 -5.15 4.86 12.45
C SER A 61 -3.85 4.46 13.14
N LYS A 62 -2.72 4.55 12.45
CA LYS A 62 -1.45 4.86 13.12
C LYS A 62 -0.41 5.40 12.15
N PRO A 63 -0.27 6.73 12.05
CA PRO A 63 1.03 7.32 11.78
C PRO A 63 1.70 7.56 13.14
N THR A 64 2.29 6.53 13.76
CA THR A 64 3.31 6.77 14.80
C THR A 64 4.62 7.09 14.09
N TRP A 65 4.74 8.33 13.60
CA TRP A 65 6.04 8.93 13.32
C TRP A 65 6.74 9.22 14.64
N THR A 66 7.38 8.21 15.23
CA THR A 66 8.52 8.46 16.13
C THR A 66 9.69 8.87 15.25
N VAL A 67 9.83 10.18 15.04
CA VAL A 67 11.08 10.75 14.53
C VAL A 67 12.20 10.42 15.51
N PRO A 68 13.35 9.85 15.08
CA PRO A 68 14.54 9.87 15.91
C PRO A 68 15.01 11.33 16.01
N SER A 69 15.00 11.88 17.22
CA SER A 69 15.70 13.12 17.54
C SER A 69 17.19 12.84 17.48
N TYR A 70 17.85 13.26 16.40
CA TYR A 70 19.31 13.36 16.37
C TYR A 70 19.67 14.72 16.98
N SER A 71 20.23 14.70 18.19
CA SER A 71 20.95 15.81 18.82
C SER A 71 22.43 15.71 18.52
#